data_AF-A0A7X7SL34-F1
#
_entry.id   AF-A0A7X7SL34-F1
#
_cell.length_a   1.000
_cell.length_b   1.000
_cell.length_c   1.000
_cell.angle_alpha   90.00
_cell.angle_beta   90.00
_cell.angle_gamma   90.00
#
_symmetry.space_group_name_H-M   'P 1'
#
loop_
_entity.id
_entity.type
_entity.pdbx_description
1 polymer ?
#
loop_
_entity_poly.entity_id
_entity_poly.type
_entity_poly.pdbx_seq_one_letter_code
_entity_poly.pdbx_strand_id
1 'polypeptide(L)'
;MSPSALTQAYPIPKPVEDALAALKGERVRCWAVRGTERVRLFPQEDEPWSGDVRRVIELADGARYEIEAEHDGPTIELLANTLRMSLTYEREAQSAARELTERYEEINLLYSISEILASVLSLPEAATQILEEVMDVLAARRASLWVYDEEDNRLHLAASVGEDGMTGPIAIDDPESATAKVFRERQTLNLERGAVAAGVPRLEPRPQGREAFLSVPINYTPPHGRARTVGVITLVGRRSNLRFTAGDARLLSAIASQIGAALETQRLVRESLRQERTLRELELAHDLQLKLLPDPSALEGRHDLDARCVPAETVGGDFYQIFQLGNDRLGLMIGDVSSHGFSAALIMALTMSAVGIYAQESGPPADVLRRVHRALEKELETTEMYLSLFYGVIEPDNNRIVYANAGHPHAYIIRADGTRVRLGATDPPLGIVPLDQYGEASAEWRPSQDLLCLFTDGLSDAFVGGEEALMDEIVSMRDRPLRAIIDRIFRATAKRLTGIPSDDRTALLVRR
;
A
#
# COMPACT_ATOMS: atom_id res chain seq x y z
N MET A 1 1.61 64.13 -4.36
CA MET A 1 1.72 63.34 -3.11
C MET A 1 2.02 64.29 -1.96
N SER A 2 1.70 63.97 -0.70
CA SER A 2 2.22 64.77 0.40
C SER A 2 3.75 64.66 0.45
N PRO A 3 4.50 65.70 0.87
CA PRO A 3 5.96 65.63 1.01
C PRO A 3 6.42 64.42 1.83
N SER A 4 5.65 64.04 2.87
CA SER A 4 5.88 62.84 3.68
C SER A 4 5.79 61.53 2.90
N ALA A 5 4.88 61.42 1.93
CA ALA A 5 4.73 60.20 1.13
C ALA A 5 5.86 60.05 0.10
N LEU A 6 6.44 61.16 -0.37
CA LEU A 6 7.61 61.14 -1.27
C LEU A 6 8.89 60.78 -0.54
N THR A 7 9.09 61.30 0.68
CA THR A 7 10.20 60.89 1.55
C THR A 7 10.12 59.41 1.93
N GLN A 8 8.91 58.88 2.17
CA GLN A 8 8.70 57.44 2.40
C GLN A 8 8.96 56.60 1.14
N ALA A 9 8.72 57.13 -0.06
CA ALA A 9 9.01 56.45 -1.32
C ALA A 9 10.49 56.47 -1.70
N TYR A 10 11.25 57.47 -1.24
CA TYR A 10 12.70 57.62 -1.47
C TYR A 10 13.44 57.89 -0.16
N PRO A 11 13.45 56.93 0.79
CA PRO A 11 14.19 57.09 2.03
C PRO A 11 15.69 57.20 1.71
N ILE A 12 16.38 58.13 2.37
CA ILE A 12 17.85 58.16 2.37
C ILE A 12 18.32 57.06 3.34
N PRO A 13 19.14 56.09 2.89
CA PRO A 13 19.77 55.13 3.79
C PRO A 13 20.64 55.84 4.81
N LYS A 14 20.65 55.38 6.06
CA LYS A 14 21.39 56.03 7.16
C LYS A 14 22.87 56.33 6.83
N PRO A 15 23.64 55.46 6.15
CA PRO A 15 25.01 55.80 5.76
C PRO A 15 25.12 56.96 4.78
N VAL A 16 24.11 57.13 3.91
CA VAL A 16 24.00 58.27 2.99
C VAL A 16 23.57 59.53 3.74
N GLU A 17 22.69 59.40 4.74
CA GLU A 17 22.29 60.49 5.63
C GLU A 17 23.48 60.96 6.48
N ASP A 18 24.25 60.05 7.06
CA ASP A 18 25.46 60.33 7.84
C ASP A 18 26.54 60.99 6.98
N ALA A 19 26.71 60.53 5.73
CA ALA A 19 27.62 61.16 4.77
C ALA A 19 27.18 62.59 4.38
N LEU A 20 25.88 62.82 4.21
CA LEU A 20 25.33 64.16 3.97
C LEU A 20 25.46 65.04 5.23
N ALA A 21 25.23 64.49 6.41
CA ALA A 21 25.38 65.18 7.69
C ALA A 21 26.84 65.56 7.99
N ALA A 22 27.82 64.79 7.52
CA ALA A 22 29.23 65.16 7.58
C ALA A 22 29.56 66.38 6.70
N LEU A 23 28.70 66.72 5.73
CA LEU A 23 28.78 67.94 4.91
C LEU A 23 27.99 69.11 5.52
N LYS A 24 27.48 69.00 6.76
CA LYS A 24 26.73 70.05 7.43
C LYS A 24 27.63 71.28 7.67
N GLY A 25 27.46 72.31 6.84
CA GLY A 25 28.28 73.54 6.83
C GLY A 25 28.90 73.82 5.46
N GLU A 26 29.08 72.78 4.65
CA GLU A 26 29.39 72.87 3.22
C GLU A 26 28.05 73.05 2.51
N ARG A 27 27.78 74.24 1.94
CA ARG A 27 26.48 74.61 1.37
C ARG A 27 26.04 73.64 0.25
N VAL A 28 25.37 72.55 0.62
CA VAL A 28 24.90 71.44 -0.22
C VAL A 28 23.43 71.15 0.09
N ARG A 29 22.63 70.93 -0.95
CA ARG A 29 21.23 70.48 -0.85
C ARG A 29 21.02 69.18 -1.62
N CYS A 30 20.26 68.27 -1.03
CA CYS A 30 19.85 67.03 -1.67
C CYS A 30 18.32 66.93 -1.73
N TRP A 31 17.80 66.51 -2.88
CA TRP A 31 16.37 66.39 -3.17
C TRP A 31 16.04 65.02 -3.73
N ALA A 32 14.90 64.44 -3.34
CA ALA A 32 14.25 63.36 -4.10
C ALA A 32 13.29 63.97 -5.12
N VAL A 33 13.25 63.40 -6.33
CA VAL A 33 12.43 63.90 -7.43
C VAL A 33 11.56 62.79 -8.00
N ARG A 34 10.26 63.08 -8.15
CA ARG A 34 9.31 62.21 -8.85
C ARG A 34 8.37 63.05 -9.72
N GLY A 35 8.49 62.94 -11.03
CA GLY A 35 7.75 63.79 -11.96
C GLY A 35 8.12 65.26 -11.77
N THR A 36 7.14 66.11 -11.45
CA THR A 36 7.34 67.54 -11.14
C THR A 36 7.49 67.84 -9.64
N GLU A 37 7.27 66.84 -8.77
CA GLU A 37 7.39 67.01 -7.33
C GLU A 37 8.85 66.76 -6.89
N ARG A 38 9.41 67.71 -6.12
CA ARG A 38 10.72 67.56 -5.47
C ARG A 38 10.58 67.74 -3.96
N VAL A 39 11.21 66.87 -3.19
CA VAL A 39 11.19 66.92 -1.72
C VAL A 39 12.62 67.05 -1.22
N ARG A 40 12.86 68.05 -0.37
CA ARG A 40 14.19 68.30 0.22
C ARG A 40 14.48 67.19 1.22
N LEU A 41 15.60 66.53 1.03
CA LEU A 41 16.08 65.49 1.93
C LEU A 41 17.18 66.02 2.86
N PHE A 42 17.97 67.01 2.41
CA PHE A 42 19.04 67.63 3.20
C PHE A 42 19.37 69.07 2.75
N PRO A 43 19.74 70.00 3.64
CA PRO A 43 19.43 69.97 5.08
C PRO A 43 17.92 70.13 5.28
N GLN A 44 17.38 69.69 6.42
CA GLN A 44 15.94 69.83 6.67
C GLN A 44 15.53 71.27 7.02
N GLU A 45 16.47 72.10 7.47
CA GLU A 45 16.29 73.51 7.85
C GLU A 45 16.27 74.46 6.64
N ASP A 46 15.52 75.56 6.73
CA ASP A 46 15.44 76.59 5.68
C ASP A 46 16.55 77.63 5.83
N GLU A 47 17.65 77.44 5.12
CA GLU A 47 18.76 78.41 5.03
C GLU A 47 18.74 79.20 3.71
N PRO A 48 19.21 80.47 3.68
CA PRO A 48 19.39 81.23 2.44
C PRO A 48 20.38 80.55 1.49
N TRP A 49 20.06 80.47 0.20
CA TRP A 49 20.82 79.69 -0.78
C TRP A 49 21.24 80.51 -1.99
N SER A 50 22.49 80.33 -2.41
CA SER A 50 23.10 80.97 -3.59
C SER A 50 23.87 79.97 -4.47
N GLY A 51 23.56 78.67 -4.37
CA GLY A 51 24.24 77.65 -5.15
C GLY A 51 23.79 77.59 -6.60
N ASP A 52 24.79 77.62 -7.50
CA ASP A 52 24.63 77.69 -8.95
C ASP A 52 24.89 76.35 -9.67
N VAL A 53 25.50 75.36 -9.00
CA VAL A 53 25.85 74.08 -9.62
C VAL A 53 24.90 72.98 -9.18
N ARG A 54 24.24 72.35 -10.16
CA ARG A 54 23.27 71.26 -9.97
C ARG A 54 23.70 69.99 -10.70
N ARG A 55 23.48 68.84 -10.07
CA ARG A 55 23.66 67.51 -10.66
C ARG A 55 22.47 66.62 -10.35
N VAL A 56 22.14 65.77 -11.31
CA VAL A 56 21.05 64.78 -11.20
C VAL A 56 21.70 63.40 -11.03
N ILE A 57 21.23 62.65 -10.04
CA ILE A 57 21.52 61.23 -9.88
C ILE A 57 20.28 60.47 -10.29
N GLU A 58 20.43 59.59 -11.28
CA GLU A 58 19.40 58.65 -11.68
C GLU A 58 19.91 57.24 -11.42
N LEU A 59 19.14 56.44 -10.70
CA LEU A 59 19.45 55.05 -10.38
C LEU A 59 18.77 54.13 -11.41
N ALA A 60 19.26 52.89 -11.50
CA ALA A 60 18.77 51.90 -12.48
C ALA A 60 17.29 51.53 -12.31
N ASP A 61 16.74 51.68 -11.10
CA ASP A 61 15.32 51.46 -10.80
C ASP A 61 14.44 52.69 -11.07
N GLY A 62 15.00 53.73 -11.72
CA GLY A 62 14.30 54.96 -12.10
C GLY A 62 14.15 55.98 -10.98
N ALA A 63 14.75 55.74 -9.80
CA ALA A 63 14.79 56.75 -8.76
C ALA A 63 15.70 57.92 -9.11
N ARG A 64 15.20 59.12 -8.89
CA ARG A 64 15.89 60.35 -9.24
C ARG A 64 16.13 61.21 -8.00
N TYR A 65 17.38 61.61 -7.84
CA TYR A 65 17.84 62.52 -6.80
C TYR A 65 18.55 63.71 -7.45
N GLU A 66 18.55 64.84 -6.76
CA GLU A 66 19.25 66.04 -7.22
C GLU A 66 20.09 66.62 -6.11
N ILE A 67 21.31 67.03 -6.48
CA ILE A 67 22.24 67.67 -5.58
C ILE A 67 22.55 69.06 -6.12
N GLU A 68 22.48 70.04 -5.24
CA GLU A 68 22.87 71.43 -5.50
C GLU A 68 24.00 71.77 -4.51
N ALA A 69 25.07 72.43 -4.94
CA ALA A 69 26.17 72.81 -4.06
C ALA A 69 26.81 74.16 -4.46
N GLU A 70 27.36 74.88 -3.48
CA GLU A 70 28.24 76.04 -3.69
C GLU A 70 29.72 75.63 -3.76
N HIS A 71 30.03 74.64 -4.60
CA HIS A 71 31.38 74.16 -4.86
C HIS A 71 31.70 74.20 -6.36
N ASP A 72 32.97 74.02 -6.71
CA ASP A 72 33.38 73.88 -8.11
C ASP A 72 32.81 72.60 -8.74
N GLY A 73 32.66 72.63 -10.06
CA GLY A 73 32.05 71.54 -10.84
C GLY A 73 32.63 70.14 -10.60
N PRO A 74 33.94 69.96 -10.35
CA PRO A 74 34.53 68.65 -10.03
C PRO A 74 34.11 68.08 -8.67
N THR A 75 34.01 68.92 -7.63
CA THR A 75 33.70 68.46 -6.27
C THR A 75 32.27 67.96 -6.16
N ILE A 76 31.30 68.67 -6.75
CA ILE A 76 29.90 68.23 -6.78
C ILE A 76 29.70 66.98 -7.66
N GLU A 77 30.54 66.78 -8.67
CA GLU A 77 30.52 65.56 -9.50
C GLU A 77 31.05 64.34 -8.74
N LEU A 78 32.14 64.50 -7.97
CA LEU A 78 32.63 63.47 -7.07
C LEU A 78 31.56 63.10 -6.03
N LEU A 79 30.95 64.10 -5.39
CA LEU A 79 29.87 63.90 -4.43
C LEU A 79 28.66 63.18 -5.06
N ALA A 80 28.25 63.58 -6.26
CA ALA A 80 27.15 62.94 -6.96
C ALA A 80 27.44 61.48 -7.32
N ASN A 81 28.67 61.16 -7.70
CA ASN A 81 29.11 59.79 -7.99
C ASN A 81 29.17 58.93 -6.73
N THR A 82 29.70 59.45 -5.62
CA THR A 82 29.73 58.74 -4.34
C THR A 82 28.31 58.46 -3.82
N LEU A 83 27.42 59.46 -3.88
CA LEU A 83 26.02 59.29 -3.46
C LEU A 83 25.27 58.31 -4.36
N ARG A 84 25.49 58.35 -5.68
CA ARG A 84 24.95 57.36 -6.62
C ARG A 84 25.38 55.95 -6.22
N MET A 85 26.69 55.75 -6.01
CA MET A 85 27.25 54.45 -5.65
C MET A 85 26.68 53.93 -4.32
N SER A 86 26.65 54.76 -3.27
CA SER A 86 26.11 54.36 -1.96
C SER A 86 24.61 54.06 -2.00
N LEU A 87 23.82 54.87 -2.72
CA LEU A 87 22.38 54.63 -2.89
C LEU A 87 22.10 53.33 -3.67
N THR A 88 22.89 53.05 -4.71
CA THR A 88 22.80 51.78 -5.45
C THR A 88 23.13 50.60 -4.54
N TYR A 89 24.27 50.63 -3.83
CA TYR A 89 24.68 49.53 -2.95
C TYR A 89 23.66 49.25 -1.84
N GLU A 90 23.13 50.29 -1.20
CA GLU A 90 22.12 50.12 -0.15
C GLU A 90 20.83 49.47 -0.68
N ARG A 91 20.42 49.84 -1.89
CA ARG A 91 19.23 49.23 -2.50
C ARG A 91 19.44 47.79 -2.92
N GLU A 92 20.60 47.49 -3.50
CA GLU A 92 21.00 46.12 -3.81
C GLU A 92 21.07 45.26 -2.54
N ALA A 93 21.68 45.78 -1.47
CA ALA A 93 21.77 45.10 -0.18
C ALA A 93 20.40 44.84 0.44
N GLN A 94 19.49 45.82 0.42
CA GLN A 94 18.12 45.64 0.90
C GLN A 94 17.32 44.63 0.07
N SER A 95 17.51 44.63 -1.25
CA SER A 95 16.89 43.63 -2.14
C SER A 95 17.40 42.23 -1.84
N ALA A 96 18.72 42.07 -1.72
CA ALA A 96 19.36 40.79 -1.40
C ALA A 96 18.95 40.28 -0.01
N ALA A 97 18.87 41.18 0.99
CA ALA A 97 18.43 40.83 2.33
C ALA A 97 16.97 40.34 2.35
N ARG A 98 16.08 40.97 1.57
CA ARG A 98 14.68 40.52 1.43
C ARG A 98 14.62 39.14 0.76
N GLU A 99 15.34 38.95 -0.34
CA GLU A 99 15.40 37.64 -1.02
C GLU A 99 15.94 36.55 -0.08
N LEU A 100 16.98 36.84 0.71
CA LEU A 100 17.53 35.89 1.67
C LEU A 100 16.51 35.50 2.74
N THR A 101 15.77 36.46 3.29
CA THR A 101 14.71 36.20 4.27
C THR A 101 13.60 35.34 3.68
N GLU A 102 13.13 35.65 2.46
CA GLU A 102 12.12 34.84 1.77
C GLU A 102 12.62 33.40 1.56
N ARG A 103 13.87 33.22 1.12
CA ARG A 103 14.48 31.89 0.96
C ARG A 103 14.61 31.13 2.27
N TYR A 104 14.95 31.83 3.35
CA TYR A 104 15.05 31.24 4.68
C TYR A 104 13.69 30.72 5.17
N GLU A 105 12.63 31.50 4.98
CA GLU A 105 11.25 31.09 5.30
C GLU A 105 10.80 29.89 4.46
N GLU A 106 11.10 29.88 3.15
CA GLU A 106 10.80 28.75 2.25
C GLU A 106 11.50 27.44 2.70
N ILE A 107 12.79 27.51 3.04
CA ILE A 107 13.56 26.34 3.49
C ILE A 107 13.05 25.82 4.83
N ASN A 108 12.76 26.71 5.79
CA ASN A 108 12.23 26.32 7.09
C ASN A 108 10.85 25.68 6.97
N LEU A 109 9.99 26.18 6.07
CA LEU A 109 8.70 25.56 5.80
C LEU A 109 8.86 24.12 5.29
N LEU A 110 9.76 23.91 4.31
CA LEU A 110 10.02 22.57 3.78
C LEU A 110 10.58 21.63 4.86
N TYR A 111 11.44 22.13 5.75
CA TYR A 111 11.99 21.36 6.86
C TYR A 111 10.91 21.00 7.89
N SER A 112 10.11 21.97 8.32
CA SER A 112 9.03 21.78 9.28
C SER A 112 7.99 20.76 8.79
N ILE A 113 7.57 20.87 7.53
CA ILE A 113 6.66 19.91 6.92
C ILE A 113 7.27 18.51 6.87
N SER A 114 8.57 18.40 6.56
CA SER A 114 9.26 17.11 6.60
C SER A 114 9.27 16.50 7.99
N GLU A 115 9.40 17.31 9.05
CA GLU A 115 9.38 16.86 10.45
C GLU A 115 7.97 16.43 10.89
N ILE A 116 6.94 17.18 10.51
CA ILE A 116 5.53 16.82 10.75
C ILE A 116 5.20 15.49 10.07
N LEU A 117 5.55 15.34 8.78
CA LEU A 117 5.30 14.12 8.03
C LEU A 117 6.07 12.91 8.59
N ALA A 118 7.23 13.12 9.20
CA ALA A 118 8.02 12.05 9.82
C ALA A 118 7.49 11.62 11.21
N SER A 119 6.80 12.52 11.92
CA SER A 119 6.35 12.28 13.31
C SER A 119 4.95 11.70 13.43
N VAL A 120 4.14 11.78 12.38
CA VAL A 120 2.72 11.38 12.41
C VAL A 120 2.46 10.11 11.59
N LEU A 121 1.72 9.16 12.15
CA LEU A 121 1.36 7.89 11.48
C LEU A 121 0.21 8.05 10.47
N SER A 122 -0.45 9.20 10.46
CA SER A 122 -1.67 9.49 9.71
C SER A 122 -1.70 10.90 9.12
N LEU A 123 -1.72 11.02 7.78
CA LEU A 123 -1.78 12.34 7.13
C LEU A 123 -2.96 13.20 7.61
N PRO A 124 -4.20 12.71 7.82
CA PRO A 124 -5.29 13.52 8.36
C PRO A 124 -4.97 14.23 9.69
N GLU A 125 -4.15 13.62 10.54
CA GLU A 125 -3.73 14.21 11.82
C GLU A 125 -2.69 15.33 11.61
N ALA A 126 -1.83 15.18 10.60
CA ALA A 126 -0.82 16.16 10.21
C ALA A 126 -1.35 17.27 9.27
N ALA A 127 -2.41 17.00 8.52
CA ALA A 127 -2.85 17.79 7.38
C ALA A 127 -3.23 19.22 7.78
N THR A 128 -3.96 19.39 8.89
CA THR A 128 -4.35 20.70 9.40
C THR A 128 -3.12 21.54 9.74
N GLN A 129 -2.15 20.97 10.47
CA GLN A 129 -0.91 21.67 10.85
C GLN A 129 -0.08 22.06 9.61
N ILE A 130 0.08 21.15 8.65
CA ILE A 130 0.77 21.44 7.39
C ILE A 130 0.09 22.60 6.66
N LEU A 131 -1.25 22.59 6.58
CA LEU A 131 -1.99 23.66 5.91
C LEU A 131 -1.88 25.01 6.64
N GLU A 132 -1.84 25.03 7.97
CA GLU A 132 -1.63 26.24 8.76
C GLU A 132 -0.27 26.88 8.46
N GLU A 133 0.82 26.08 8.48
CA GLU A 133 2.17 26.58 8.19
C GLU A 133 2.31 27.06 6.73
N VAL A 134 1.75 26.31 5.78
CA VAL A 134 1.71 26.70 4.36
C VAL A 134 0.96 28.01 4.17
N MET A 135 -0.20 28.15 4.84
CA MET A 135 -1.05 29.34 4.74
C MET A 135 -0.33 30.58 5.28
N ASP A 136 0.41 30.46 6.37
CA ASP A 136 1.13 31.58 6.98
C ASP A 136 2.30 32.04 6.11
N VAL A 137 3.17 31.13 5.64
CA VAL A 137 4.34 31.49 4.81
C VAL A 137 3.92 32.02 3.43
N LEU A 138 2.94 31.40 2.78
CA LEU A 138 2.45 31.85 1.47
C LEU A 138 1.43 33.00 1.57
N ALA A 139 1.13 33.45 2.81
CA ALA A 139 0.16 34.48 3.13
C ALA A 139 -1.20 34.24 2.46
N ALA A 140 -1.64 32.98 2.40
CA ALA A 140 -2.96 32.61 1.93
C ALA A 140 -4.03 32.95 2.98
N ARG A 141 -5.29 33.04 2.56
CA ARG A 141 -6.43 33.18 3.50
C ARG A 141 -7.05 31.85 3.86
N ARG A 142 -7.02 30.91 2.91
CA ARG A 142 -7.66 29.60 3.01
C ARG A 142 -6.79 28.56 2.32
N ALA A 143 -6.82 27.36 2.86
CA ALA A 143 -6.07 26.23 2.32
C ALA A 143 -6.89 24.94 2.46
N SER A 144 -6.75 24.03 1.49
CA SER A 144 -7.37 22.70 1.56
C SER A 144 -6.47 21.64 0.97
N LEU A 145 -6.52 20.45 1.57
CA LEU A 145 -5.81 19.26 1.16
C LEU A 145 -6.80 18.16 0.81
N TRP A 146 -6.72 17.68 -0.42
CA TRP A 146 -7.58 16.66 -0.99
C TRP A 146 -6.77 15.41 -1.28
N VAL A 147 -7.26 14.25 -0.85
CA VAL A 147 -6.63 12.95 -1.07
C VAL A 147 -7.52 12.11 -1.95
N TYR A 148 -6.95 11.48 -2.97
CA TYR A 148 -7.68 10.61 -3.88
C TYR A 148 -7.90 9.24 -3.25
N ASP A 149 -9.14 8.78 -3.30
CA ASP A 149 -9.52 7.42 -2.95
C ASP A 149 -9.83 6.63 -4.24
N GLU A 150 -9.10 5.52 -4.42
CA GLU A 150 -9.25 4.64 -5.57
C GLU A 150 -10.52 3.79 -5.50
N GLU A 151 -11.07 3.53 -4.29
CA GLU A 151 -12.22 2.63 -4.11
C GLU A 151 -13.53 3.26 -4.59
N ASP A 152 -13.75 4.55 -4.31
CA ASP A 152 -14.96 5.28 -4.73
C ASP A 152 -14.70 6.31 -5.85
N ASN A 153 -13.44 6.40 -6.30
CA ASN A 153 -12.98 7.26 -7.38
C ASN A 153 -13.25 8.76 -7.13
N ARG A 154 -13.03 9.23 -5.90
CA ARG A 154 -13.28 10.61 -5.48
C ARG A 154 -12.11 11.23 -4.72
N LEU A 155 -12.09 12.56 -4.69
CA LEU A 155 -11.21 13.36 -3.85
C LEU A 155 -11.92 13.62 -2.52
N HIS A 156 -11.35 13.11 -1.44
CA HIS A 156 -11.82 13.32 -0.07
C HIS A 156 -11.02 14.45 0.58
N LEU A 157 -11.72 15.31 1.32
CA LEU A 157 -11.11 16.41 2.03
C LEU A 157 -10.39 15.88 3.26
N ALA A 158 -9.05 15.93 3.26
CA ALA A 158 -8.24 15.54 4.40
C ALA A 158 -8.16 16.65 5.46
N ALA A 159 -8.04 17.91 5.03
CA ALA A 159 -8.11 19.08 5.90
C ALA A 159 -8.50 20.34 5.13
N SER A 160 -9.08 21.31 5.85
CA SER A 160 -9.35 22.67 5.36
C SER A 160 -9.09 23.67 6.50
N VAL A 161 -8.43 24.77 6.18
CA VAL A 161 -8.08 25.85 7.12
C VAL A 161 -8.51 27.20 6.54
N GLY A 162 -8.97 28.11 7.41
CA GLY A 162 -9.48 29.45 7.05
C GLY A 162 -11.01 29.56 7.11
N GLU A 163 -11.54 30.78 6.96
CA GLU A 163 -12.98 31.06 6.95
C GLU A 163 -13.69 30.40 5.74
N ASP A 164 -14.97 30.06 5.86
CA ASP A 164 -15.75 29.34 4.83
C ASP A 164 -15.05 28.07 4.32
N GLY A 165 -14.89 27.08 5.22
CA GLY A 165 -14.21 25.82 4.95
C GLY A 165 -14.75 25.06 3.73
N MET A 166 -13.87 24.29 3.10
CA MET A 166 -14.22 23.43 1.97
C MET A 166 -15.09 22.26 2.41
N THR A 167 -15.96 21.78 1.53
CA THR A 167 -16.74 20.56 1.73
C THR A 167 -16.58 19.62 0.55
N GLY A 168 -16.53 18.32 0.84
CA GLY A 168 -16.37 17.24 -0.14
C GLY A 168 -17.25 16.05 0.21
N PRO A 169 -17.11 14.91 -0.50
CA PRO A 169 -16.09 14.63 -1.51
C PRO A 169 -16.35 15.30 -2.87
N ILE A 170 -15.32 15.36 -3.72
CA ILE A 170 -15.38 15.86 -5.10
C ILE A 170 -15.18 14.69 -6.07
N ALA A 171 -16.04 14.56 -7.08
CA ALA A 171 -15.84 13.57 -8.14
C ALA A 171 -14.68 13.98 -9.05
N ILE A 172 -13.77 13.04 -9.37
CA ILE A 172 -12.58 13.37 -10.17
C ILE A 172 -12.90 13.82 -11.60
N ASP A 173 -14.10 13.52 -12.11
CA ASP A 173 -14.60 13.88 -13.43
C ASP A 173 -15.51 15.12 -13.42
N ASP A 174 -15.70 15.76 -12.25
CA ASP A 174 -16.52 16.96 -12.14
C ASP A 174 -15.96 18.07 -13.06
N PRO A 175 -16.72 18.48 -14.10
CA PRO A 175 -16.28 19.52 -15.03
C PRO A 175 -16.37 20.92 -14.41
N GLU A 176 -17.13 21.09 -13.34
CA GLU A 176 -17.29 22.38 -12.65
C GLU A 176 -16.20 22.63 -11.60
N SER A 177 -15.49 21.59 -11.15
CA SER A 177 -14.49 21.68 -10.08
C SER A 177 -13.08 22.01 -10.60
N ALA A 178 -12.52 23.12 -10.11
CA ALA A 178 -11.11 23.46 -10.34
C ALA A 178 -10.15 22.42 -9.73
N THR A 179 -10.49 21.89 -8.55
CA THR A 179 -9.72 20.86 -7.86
C THR A 179 -9.69 19.56 -8.67
N ALA A 180 -10.84 19.13 -9.18
CA ALA A 180 -10.93 17.96 -10.06
C ALA A 180 -10.17 18.15 -11.37
N LYS A 181 -10.22 19.35 -11.97
CA LYS A 181 -9.43 19.67 -13.18
C LYS A 181 -7.93 19.54 -12.93
N VAL A 182 -7.41 20.10 -11.83
CA VAL A 182 -5.99 20.00 -11.47
C VAL A 182 -5.57 18.55 -11.28
N PHE A 183 -6.41 17.74 -10.64
CA PHE A 183 -6.18 16.30 -10.50
C PHE A 183 -6.10 15.58 -11.85
N ARG A 184 -7.07 15.80 -12.75
CA ARG A 184 -7.12 15.16 -14.08
C ARG A 184 -5.98 15.58 -14.99
N GLU A 185 -5.73 16.89 -15.08
CA GLU A 185 -4.75 17.47 -16.00
C GLU A 185 -3.32 17.37 -15.47
N ARG A 186 -3.16 17.14 -14.16
CA ARG A 186 -1.86 17.05 -13.47
C ARG A 186 -1.03 18.31 -13.64
N GLN A 187 -1.69 19.46 -13.78
CA GLN A 187 -1.07 20.76 -13.99
C GLN A 187 -1.48 21.75 -12.92
N THR A 188 -0.51 22.56 -12.48
CA THR A 188 -0.74 23.66 -11.54
C THR A 188 -1.66 24.71 -12.15
N LEU A 189 -2.66 25.13 -11.38
CA LEU A 189 -3.58 26.20 -11.71
C LEU A 189 -3.29 27.41 -10.80
N ASN A 190 -2.76 28.49 -11.38
CA ASN A 190 -2.50 29.75 -10.67
C ASN A 190 -3.28 30.89 -11.35
N LEU A 191 -4.30 31.41 -10.67
CA LEU A 191 -5.19 32.44 -11.17
C LEU A 191 -5.06 33.71 -10.35
N GLU A 192 -5.06 34.84 -11.04
CA GLU A 192 -5.18 36.14 -10.43
C GLU A 192 -6.63 36.48 -10.08
N ARG A 193 -6.77 37.52 -9.24
CA ARG A 193 -8.05 38.04 -8.81
C ARG A 193 -8.97 38.36 -9.99
N GLY A 194 -10.03 37.58 -10.13
CA GLY A 194 -11.11 37.81 -11.09
C GLY A 194 -10.87 37.22 -12.48
N ALA A 195 -9.78 36.49 -12.66
CA ALA A 195 -9.64 35.56 -13.78
C ALA A 195 -10.61 34.39 -13.63
N VAL A 196 -11.15 33.92 -14.75
CA VAL A 196 -11.91 32.68 -14.85
C VAL A 196 -11.02 31.67 -15.55
N ALA A 197 -10.83 30.48 -14.99
CA ALA A 197 -10.11 29.42 -15.69
C ALA A 197 -10.91 28.98 -16.91
N ALA A 198 -10.27 28.91 -18.08
CA ALA A 198 -10.92 28.42 -19.30
C ALA A 198 -11.47 27.00 -19.07
N GLY A 199 -12.77 26.82 -19.30
CA GLY A 199 -13.47 25.55 -19.12
C GLY A 199 -13.84 25.17 -17.68
N VAL A 200 -13.63 26.04 -16.69
CA VAL A 200 -14.03 25.78 -15.28
C VAL A 200 -14.98 26.88 -14.79
N PRO A 201 -16.28 26.58 -14.64
CA PRO A 201 -17.25 27.56 -14.18
C PRO A 201 -17.20 27.88 -12.68
N ARG A 202 -16.54 27.07 -11.83
CA ARG A 202 -16.55 27.27 -10.36
C ARG A 202 -15.16 27.12 -9.70
N LEU A 203 -14.81 28.09 -8.85
CA LEU A 203 -13.74 27.97 -7.85
C LEU A 203 -14.39 27.55 -6.52
N GLU A 204 -13.80 26.60 -5.83
CA GLU A 204 -14.28 26.11 -4.53
C GLU A 204 -13.46 26.78 -3.39
N PRO A 205 -14.10 27.26 -2.30
CA PRO A 205 -15.54 27.21 -1.99
C PRO A 205 -16.28 28.49 -2.45
N ARG A 206 -17.60 28.40 -2.66
CA ARG A 206 -18.48 29.59 -2.90
C ARG A 206 -18.76 30.32 -1.58
N PRO A 207 -19.06 31.65 -1.57
CA PRO A 207 -19.41 32.53 -2.69
C PRO A 207 -18.62 33.88 -2.77
N GLN A 208 -18.77 34.62 -3.88
CA GLN A 208 -18.43 36.05 -4.13
C GLN A 208 -17.25 36.41 -5.03
N GLY A 209 -16.51 35.42 -5.53
CA GLY A 209 -15.64 35.63 -6.68
C GLY A 209 -14.41 36.53 -6.45
N ARG A 210 -13.54 36.49 -7.45
CA ARG A 210 -12.37 37.37 -7.60
C ARG A 210 -11.41 37.35 -6.40
N GLU A 211 -10.86 36.19 -6.07
CA GLU A 211 -9.67 36.07 -5.22
C GLU A 211 -8.56 35.34 -5.98
N ALA A 212 -7.30 35.54 -5.55
CA ALA A 212 -6.18 34.77 -6.10
C ALA A 212 -6.36 33.29 -5.74
N PHE A 213 -5.96 32.40 -6.64
CA PHE A 213 -6.14 30.96 -6.49
C PHE A 213 -4.87 30.25 -6.93
N LEU A 214 -4.36 29.33 -6.12
CA LEU A 214 -3.23 28.48 -6.46
C LEU A 214 -3.56 27.05 -6.06
N SER A 215 -3.63 26.16 -7.04
CA SER A 215 -3.87 24.73 -6.81
C SER A 215 -2.82 23.91 -7.54
N VAL A 216 -2.22 22.95 -6.83
CA VAL A 216 -1.17 22.08 -7.38
C VAL A 216 -1.54 20.61 -7.17
N PRO A 217 -1.24 19.74 -8.14
CA PRO A 217 -1.44 18.31 -7.98
C PRO A 217 -0.39 17.74 -7.03
N ILE A 218 -0.82 16.78 -6.20
CA ILE A 218 0.06 15.97 -5.37
C ILE A 218 0.48 14.78 -6.22
N ASN A 219 1.62 14.91 -6.88
CA ASN A 219 2.14 13.87 -7.75
C ASN A 219 3.12 12.97 -6.99
N TYR A 220 2.98 11.67 -7.18
CA TYR A 220 3.93 10.67 -6.72
C TYR A 220 4.45 9.87 -7.91
N THR A 221 5.77 9.64 -7.92
CA THR A 221 6.42 8.77 -8.90
C THR A 221 7.06 7.61 -8.15
N PRO A 222 6.52 6.38 -8.28
CA PRO A 222 7.13 5.21 -7.66
C PRO A 222 8.51 4.93 -8.28
N PRO A 223 9.44 4.27 -7.54
CA PRO A 223 10.76 3.90 -8.07
C PRO A 223 10.69 3.06 -9.35
N HIS A 224 9.64 2.23 -9.46
CA HIS A 224 9.33 1.43 -10.63
C HIS A 224 7.87 1.67 -11.03
N GLY A 225 7.62 2.57 -11.98
CA GLY A 225 6.27 2.82 -12.48
C GLY A 225 6.08 4.20 -13.11
N ARG A 226 4.82 4.55 -13.37
CA ARG A 226 4.45 5.85 -13.93
C ARG A 226 4.04 6.81 -12.82
N ALA A 227 4.34 8.09 -13.01
CA ALA A 227 3.83 9.15 -12.16
C ALA A 227 2.29 9.10 -12.09
N ARG A 228 1.75 9.23 -10.89
CA ARG A 228 0.32 9.33 -10.62
C ARG A 228 0.04 10.51 -9.69
N THR A 229 -1.19 11.01 -9.74
CA THR A 229 -1.67 12.06 -8.86
C THR A 229 -2.47 11.42 -7.75
N VAL A 230 -2.11 11.70 -6.51
CA VAL A 230 -2.69 11.07 -5.30
C VAL A 230 -3.54 12.06 -4.49
N GLY A 231 -3.65 13.30 -4.97
CA GLY A 231 -4.38 14.35 -4.30
C GLY A 231 -4.15 15.72 -4.92
N VAL A 232 -4.67 16.75 -4.27
CA VAL A 232 -4.55 18.16 -4.68
C VAL A 232 -4.44 19.03 -3.43
N ILE A 233 -3.55 20.03 -3.45
CA ILE A 233 -3.50 21.07 -2.43
C ILE A 233 -3.85 22.41 -3.07
N THR A 234 -4.76 23.15 -2.43
CA THR A 234 -5.36 24.36 -2.97
C THR A 234 -5.31 25.49 -1.95
N LEU A 235 -4.80 26.64 -2.37
CA LEU A 235 -4.78 27.90 -1.64
C LEU A 235 -5.71 28.92 -2.30
N VAL A 236 -6.50 29.61 -1.47
CA VAL A 236 -7.48 30.60 -1.93
C VAL A 236 -7.32 31.90 -1.16
N GLY A 237 -7.25 33.00 -1.90
CA GLY A 237 -7.03 34.34 -1.39
C GLY A 237 -5.59 34.55 -0.92
N ARG A 238 -5.04 35.74 -1.17
CA ARG A 238 -3.74 36.18 -0.63
C ARG A 238 -3.95 37.43 0.21
N ARG A 239 -3.29 37.54 1.36
CA ARG A 239 -3.44 38.69 2.29
C ARG A 239 -3.16 40.04 1.58
N SER A 240 -2.22 40.06 0.63
CA SER A 240 -1.90 41.23 -0.21
C SER A 240 -2.92 41.54 -1.33
N ASN A 241 -3.91 40.66 -1.56
CA ASN A 241 -4.84 40.66 -2.68
C ASN A 241 -4.20 40.54 -4.08
N LEU A 242 -2.90 40.24 -4.17
CA LEU A 242 -2.20 39.96 -5.42
C LEU A 242 -2.24 38.47 -5.77
N ARG A 243 -1.85 38.13 -7.01
CA ARG A 243 -1.67 36.74 -7.44
C ARG A 243 -0.54 36.05 -6.67
N PHE A 244 -0.56 34.71 -6.61
CA PHE A 244 0.58 33.94 -6.15
C PHE A 244 1.73 34.01 -7.16
N THR A 245 2.96 34.10 -6.69
CA THR A 245 4.15 34.17 -7.53
C THR A 245 4.49 32.79 -8.11
N ALA A 246 5.42 32.76 -9.07
CA ALA A 246 5.98 31.49 -9.54
C ALA A 246 6.83 30.79 -8.46
N GLY A 247 7.38 31.55 -7.49
CA GLY A 247 8.04 31.01 -6.31
C GLY A 247 7.06 30.24 -5.43
N ASP A 248 5.94 30.88 -5.09
CA ASP A 248 4.86 30.30 -4.28
C ASP A 248 4.37 28.98 -4.89
N ALA A 249 4.15 28.94 -6.21
CA ALA A 249 3.72 27.74 -6.93
C ALA A 249 4.78 26.62 -6.88
N ARG A 250 6.07 26.94 -6.98
CA ARG A 250 7.16 25.96 -6.86
C ARG A 250 7.28 25.43 -5.44
N LEU A 251 7.19 26.30 -4.43
CA LEU A 251 7.22 25.90 -3.02
C LEU A 251 6.06 24.98 -2.70
N LEU A 252 4.83 25.35 -3.07
CA LEU A 252 3.65 24.53 -2.85
C LEU A 252 3.75 23.19 -3.58
N SER A 253 4.32 23.16 -4.79
CA SER A 253 4.55 21.92 -5.53
C SER A 253 5.59 21.01 -4.86
N ALA A 254 6.64 21.58 -4.26
CA ALA A 254 7.63 20.81 -3.50
C ALA A 254 7.00 20.19 -2.24
N ILE A 255 6.18 20.96 -1.54
CA ILE A 255 5.39 20.49 -0.38
C ILE A 255 4.42 19.38 -0.80
N ALA A 256 3.69 19.59 -1.90
CA ALA A 256 2.80 18.60 -2.48
C ALA A 256 3.56 17.30 -2.82
N SER A 257 4.78 17.38 -3.34
CA SER A 257 5.59 16.20 -3.61
C SER A 257 5.98 15.44 -2.33
N GLN A 258 6.28 16.15 -1.22
CA GLN A 258 6.57 15.51 0.07
C GLN A 258 5.32 14.82 0.65
N ILE A 259 4.17 15.49 0.60
CA ILE A 259 2.87 14.92 1.01
C ILE A 259 2.56 13.67 0.19
N GLY A 260 2.80 13.70 -1.12
CA GLY A 260 2.58 12.56 -2.01
C GLY A 260 3.43 11.34 -1.65
N ALA A 261 4.71 11.55 -1.32
CA ALA A 261 5.60 10.48 -0.87
C ALA A 261 5.14 9.88 0.48
N ALA A 262 4.68 10.73 1.42
CA ALA A 262 4.17 10.29 2.71
C ALA A 262 2.87 9.47 2.57
N LEU A 263 1.92 9.94 1.76
CA LEU A 263 0.67 9.22 1.46
C LEU A 263 0.91 7.81 0.95
N GLU A 264 1.88 7.67 0.05
CA GLU A 264 2.18 6.39 -0.59
C GLU A 264 2.94 5.45 0.31
N THR A 265 3.87 5.99 1.10
CA THR A 265 4.53 5.22 2.16
C THR A 265 3.49 4.66 3.13
N GLN A 266 2.53 5.49 3.56
CA GLN A 266 1.47 5.06 4.46
C GLN A 266 0.56 4.00 3.82
N ARG A 267 0.20 4.16 2.54
CA ARG A 267 -0.60 3.18 1.78
C ARG A 267 0.11 1.84 1.70
N LEU A 268 1.39 1.84 1.33
CA LEU A 268 2.21 0.62 1.21
C LEU A 268 2.40 -0.08 2.56
N VAL A 269 2.65 0.67 3.64
CA VAL A 269 2.76 0.11 4.99
C VAL A 269 1.44 -0.55 5.41
N ARG A 270 0.30 0.09 5.17
CA ARG A 270 -1.02 -0.48 5.46
C ARG A 270 -1.30 -1.75 4.66
N GLU A 271 -0.95 -1.76 3.38
CA GLU A 271 -1.09 -2.93 2.50
C GLU A 271 -0.21 -4.10 2.99
N SER A 272 1.05 -3.83 3.34
CA SER A 272 1.97 -4.81 3.92
C SER A 272 1.45 -5.41 5.23
N LEU A 273 0.94 -4.57 6.15
CA LEU A 273 0.40 -5.04 7.43
C LEU A 273 -0.88 -5.88 7.24
N ARG A 274 -1.74 -5.53 6.27
CA ARG A 274 -2.91 -6.35 5.92
C ARG A 274 -2.48 -7.71 5.39
N GLN A 275 -1.51 -7.75 4.47
CA GLN A 275 -0.99 -9.00 3.92
C GLN A 275 -0.36 -9.88 5.00
N GLU A 276 0.48 -9.32 5.87
CA GLU A 276 1.10 -10.05 6.99
C GLU A 276 0.04 -10.65 7.92
N ARG A 277 -1.01 -9.89 8.24
CA ARG A 277 -2.12 -10.38 9.06
C ARG A 277 -2.85 -11.55 8.40
N THR A 278 -3.17 -11.45 7.11
CA THR A 278 -3.82 -12.55 6.36
C THR A 278 -2.94 -13.80 6.32
N LEU A 279 -1.63 -13.65 6.07
CA LEU A 279 -0.70 -14.78 6.09
C LEU A 279 -0.66 -15.47 7.46
N ARG A 280 -0.63 -14.68 8.54
CA ARG A 280 -0.65 -15.22 9.92
C ARG A 280 -1.94 -15.95 10.25
N GLU A 281 -3.08 -15.46 9.78
CA GLU A 281 -4.37 -16.13 9.93
C GLU A 281 -4.40 -17.48 9.17
N LEU A 282 -3.78 -17.55 7.98
CA LEU A 282 -3.63 -18.79 7.22
C LEU A 282 -2.66 -19.78 7.90
N GLU A 283 -1.52 -19.32 8.44
CA GLU A 283 -0.58 -20.16 9.20
C GLU A 283 -1.25 -20.79 10.42
N LEU A 284 -2.08 -20.03 11.15
CA LEU A 284 -2.84 -20.58 12.27
C LEU A 284 -3.83 -21.66 11.81
N ALA A 285 -4.50 -21.45 10.68
CA ALA A 285 -5.41 -22.44 10.10
C ALA A 285 -4.67 -23.72 9.68
N HIS A 286 -3.48 -23.59 9.10
CA HIS A 286 -2.58 -24.71 8.79
C HIS A 286 -2.24 -25.55 10.02
N ASP A 287 -1.76 -24.88 11.08
CA ASP A 287 -1.39 -25.54 12.33
C ASP A 287 -2.57 -26.27 12.99
N LEU A 288 -3.78 -25.71 12.87
CA LEU A 288 -5.00 -26.35 13.37
C LEU A 288 -5.37 -27.57 12.51
N GLN A 289 -5.31 -27.45 11.18
CA GLN A 289 -5.61 -28.54 10.27
C GLN A 289 -4.68 -29.74 10.48
N LEU A 290 -3.36 -29.51 10.58
CA LEU A 290 -2.40 -30.59 10.82
C LEU A 290 -2.63 -31.30 12.16
N LYS A 291 -3.15 -30.60 13.18
CA LYS A 291 -3.50 -31.21 14.47
C LYS A 291 -4.76 -32.07 14.44
N LEU A 292 -5.59 -31.94 13.40
CA LEU A 292 -6.75 -32.82 13.20
C LEU A 292 -6.34 -34.19 12.65
N LEU A 293 -5.20 -34.27 11.96
CA LEU A 293 -4.69 -35.53 11.43
C LEU A 293 -4.18 -36.41 12.58
N PRO A 294 -4.51 -37.71 12.59
CA PRO A 294 -4.04 -38.59 13.65
C PRO A 294 -2.53 -38.82 13.54
N ASP A 295 -1.87 -38.90 14.70
CA ASP A 295 -0.49 -39.32 14.81
C ASP A 295 -0.40 -40.85 14.64
N PRO A 296 0.22 -41.37 13.55
CA PRO A 296 0.40 -42.80 13.33
C PRO A 296 1.10 -43.49 14.52
N SER A 297 1.99 -42.79 15.22
CA SER A 297 2.75 -43.36 16.33
C SER A 297 1.88 -43.76 17.53
N ALA A 298 0.67 -43.22 17.64
CA ALA A 298 -0.26 -43.56 18.72
C ALA A 298 -0.72 -45.04 18.69
N LEU A 299 -0.57 -45.71 17.56
CA LEU A 299 -0.95 -47.12 17.36
C LEU A 299 0.28 -48.04 17.17
N GLU A 300 1.49 -47.51 17.32
CA GLU A 300 2.73 -48.29 17.25
C GLU A 300 2.73 -49.46 18.24
N GLY A 301 3.21 -50.61 17.77
CA GLY A 301 3.31 -51.85 18.56
C GLY A 301 2.11 -52.80 18.43
N ARG A 302 0.95 -52.33 17.93
CA ARG A 302 -0.17 -53.21 17.51
C ARG A 302 -0.21 -53.42 16.00
N HIS A 303 0.19 -52.39 15.25
CA HIS A 303 0.28 -52.38 13.79
C HIS A 303 1.55 -51.60 13.38
N ASP A 304 2.18 -51.96 12.27
CA ASP A 304 3.26 -51.19 11.63
C ASP A 304 2.61 -50.23 10.64
N LEU A 305 2.57 -48.94 10.96
CA LEU A 305 1.89 -47.95 10.13
C LEU A 305 2.66 -46.63 10.08
N ASP A 306 2.59 -45.97 8.94
CA ASP A 306 3.12 -44.63 8.77
C ASP A 306 2.24 -43.85 7.78
N ALA A 307 2.16 -42.54 7.98
CA ALA A 307 1.35 -41.67 7.15
C ALA A 307 2.02 -40.30 7.01
N ARG A 308 1.76 -39.64 5.89
CA ARG A 308 2.22 -38.27 5.66
C ARG A 308 1.23 -37.57 4.75
N CYS A 309 0.77 -36.40 5.18
CA CYS A 309 0.04 -35.43 4.35
C CYS A 309 0.89 -34.16 4.24
N VAL A 310 1.09 -33.66 3.03
CA VAL A 310 1.80 -32.41 2.74
C VAL A 310 0.92 -31.58 1.80
N PRO A 311 0.29 -30.50 2.31
CA PRO A 311 -0.51 -29.61 1.49
C PRO A 311 0.29 -28.95 0.35
N ALA A 312 -0.38 -28.62 -0.75
CA ALA A 312 0.16 -27.80 -1.84
C ALA A 312 0.30 -26.33 -1.41
N GLU A 313 -0.75 -25.77 -0.83
CA GLU A 313 -0.80 -24.40 -0.33
C GLU A 313 -0.64 -24.35 1.20
N THR A 314 -1.00 -23.22 1.83
CA THR A 314 -0.98 -23.11 3.30
C THR A 314 -1.98 -24.06 3.94
N VAL A 315 -3.10 -24.41 3.30
CA VAL A 315 -4.07 -25.40 3.81
C VAL A 315 -4.56 -26.28 2.66
N GLY A 316 -4.89 -27.53 2.96
CA GLY A 316 -5.20 -28.57 1.98
C GLY A 316 -6.63 -29.13 2.06
N GLY A 317 -7.05 -29.91 1.07
CA GLY A 317 -8.23 -30.77 1.09
C GLY A 317 -7.94 -32.21 1.53
N ASP A 318 -6.68 -32.65 1.43
CA ASP A 318 -6.25 -34.01 1.76
C ASP A 318 -6.32 -34.34 3.25
N PHE A 319 -6.78 -35.55 3.56
CA PHE A 319 -6.73 -36.08 4.93
C PHE A 319 -6.66 -37.60 4.99
N TYR A 320 -6.33 -38.10 6.18
CA TYR A 320 -6.44 -39.51 6.52
C TYR A 320 -6.95 -39.69 7.94
N GLN A 321 -7.59 -40.83 8.21
CA GLN A 321 -7.87 -41.29 9.56
C GLN A 321 -7.50 -42.74 9.78
N ILE A 322 -7.19 -43.05 11.04
CA ILE A 322 -6.86 -44.38 11.50
C ILE A 322 -7.66 -44.64 12.77
N PHE A 323 -8.43 -45.73 12.78
CA PHE A 323 -9.32 -46.09 13.88
C PHE A 323 -9.01 -47.48 14.39
N GLN A 324 -8.78 -47.60 15.69
CA GLN A 324 -8.87 -48.90 16.33
C GLN A 324 -10.35 -49.23 16.56
N LEU A 325 -10.82 -50.29 15.92
CA LEU A 325 -12.17 -50.82 16.10
C LEU A 325 -12.13 -52.02 17.05
N GLY A 326 -13.30 -52.44 17.53
CA GLY A 326 -13.43 -53.65 18.36
C GLY A 326 -12.95 -54.91 17.63
N ASN A 327 -12.49 -55.90 18.40
CA ASN A 327 -11.93 -57.18 17.92
C ASN A 327 -10.66 -57.02 17.07
N ASP A 328 -9.76 -56.12 17.49
CA ASP A 328 -8.47 -55.88 16.83
C ASP A 328 -8.55 -55.46 15.35
N ARG A 329 -9.74 -55.06 14.90
CA ARG A 329 -9.99 -54.53 13.56
C ARG A 329 -9.40 -53.12 13.43
N LEU A 330 -8.83 -52.81 12.28
CA LEU A 330 -8.23 -51.52 11.99
C LEU A 330 -9.01 -50.84 10.86
N GLY A 331 -9.61 -49.69 11.15
CA GLY A 331 -10.24 -48.82 10.17
C GLY A 331 -9.22 -47.83 9.61
N LEU A 332 -9.18 -47.68 8.29
CA LEU A 332 -8.28 -46.79 7.56
C LEU A 332 -9.10 -45.96 6.59
N MET A 333 -8.92 -44.66 6.62
CA MET A 333 -9.56 -43.74 5.70
C MET A 333 -8.53 -42.80 5.10
N ILE A 334 -8.68 -42.50 3.81
CA ILE A 334 -7.98 -41.43 3.12
C ILE A 334 -8.97 -40.76 2.19
N GLY A 335 -8.89 -39.44 2.09
CA GLY A 335 -9.79 -38.68 1.24
C GLY A 335 -9.18 -37.38 0.79
N ASP A 336 -9.78 -36.84 -0.27
CA ASP A 336 -9.40 -35.59 -0.89
C ASP A 336 -10.67 -34.83 -1.31
N VAL A 337 -10.71 -33.56 -0.92
CA VAL A 337 -11.80 -32.63 -1.23
C VAL A 337 -11.44 -31.90 -2.51
N SER A 338 -12.33 -31.93 -3.51
CA SER A 338 -12.13 -31.17 -4.74
C SER A 338 -11.95 -29.68 -4.45
N SER A 339 -10.98 -29.05 -5.12
CA SER A 339 -10.50 -27.68 -4.88
C SER A 339 -9.37 -27.62 -3.85
N HIS A 340 -8.86 -26.42 -3.57
CA HIS A 340 -7.76 -26.21 -2.65
C HIS A 340 -8.03 -25.00 -1.74
N GLY A 341 -7.16 -24.80 -0.77
CA GLY A 341 -7.24 -23.66 0.14
C GLY A 341 -8.32 -23.81 1.21
N PHE A 342 -8.77 -22.68 1.76
CA PHE A 342 -9.53 -22.64 3.02
C PHE A 342 -10.89 -23.35 2.96
N SER A 343 -11.59 -23.24 1.84
CA SER A 343 -12.91 -23.87 1.69
C SER A 343 -12.80 -25.41 1.68
N ALA A 344 -11.79 -25.96 0.98
CA ALA A 344 -11.52 -27.40 0.98
C ALA A 344 -11.12 -27.90 2.37
N ALA A 345 -10.28 -27.15 3.08
CA ALA A 345 -9.87 -27.45 4.46
C ALA A 345 -11.07 -27.49 5.44
N LEU A 346 -12.09 -26.67 5.23
CA LEU A 346 -13.30 -26.68 6.06
C LEU A 346 -14.13 -27.95 5.82
N ILE A 347 -14.32 -28.35 4.57
CA ILE A 347 -15.00 -29.61 4.22
C ILE A 347 -14.21 -30.81 4.76
N MET A 348 -12.88 -30.77 4.66
CA MET A 348 -11.98 -31.77 5.25
C MET A 348 -12.20 -31.86 6.76
N ALA A 349 -12.22 -30.75 7.50
CA ALA A 349 -12.46 -30.75 8.94
C ALA A 349 -13.87 -31.28 9.33
N LEU A 350 -14.91 -30.89 8.59
CA LEU A 350 -16.26 -31.42 8.77
C LEU A 350 -16.32 -32.93 8.52
N THR A 351 -15.62 -33.40 7.48
CA THR A 351 -15.51 -34.81 7.15
C THR A 351 -14.81 -35.58 8.26
N MET A 352 -13.67 -35.09 8.74
CA MET A 352 -12.94 -35.68 9.87
C MET A 352 -13.83 -35.85 11.11
N SER A 353 -14.64 -34.84 11.41
CA SER A 353 -15.62 -34.88 12.50
C SER A 353 -16.70 -35.94 12.27
N ALA A 354 -17.35 -35.94 11.09
CA ALA A 354 -18.39 -36.90 10.74
C ALA A 354 -17.88 -38.35 10.79
N VAL A 355 -16.70 -38.59 10.24
CA VAL A 355 -16.08 -39.92 10.22
C VAL A 355 -15.73 -40.36 11.64
N GLY A 356 -15.17 -39.47 12.48
CA GLY A 356 -14.86 -39.77 13.88
C GLY A 356 -16.08 -40.25 14.69
N ILE A 357 -17.28 -39.80 14.32
CA ILE A 357 -18.56 -40.22 14.91
C ILE A 357 -19.01 -41.57 14.33
N TYR A 358 -19.14 -41.66 13.01
CA TYR A 358 -19.80 -42.81 12.37
C TYR A 358 -18.90 -44.05 12.23
N ALA A 359 -17.59 -43.90 12.13
CA ALA A 359 -16.68 -45.04 12.02
C ALA A 359 -16.62 -45.86 13.32
N GLN A 360 -16.81 -45.22 14.48
CA GLN A 360 -16.80 -45.87 15.79
C GLN A 360 -17.98 -46.84 16.00
N GLU A 361 -19.09 -46.61 15.29
CA GLU A 361 -20.27 -47.47 15.37
C GLU A 361 -20.08 -48.86 14.74
N SER A 362 -18.90 -49.14 14.16
CA SER A 362 -18.45 -50.47 13.74
C SER A 362 -19.35 -51.15 12.67
N GLY A 363 -20.04 -50.35 11.85
CA GLY A 363 -20.85 -50.82 10.71
C GLY A 363 -20.04 -51.11 9.44
N PRO A 364 -20.70 -51.64 8.39
CA PRO A 364 -20.08 -51.90 7.09
C PRO A 364 -19.51 -50.61 6.44
N PRO A 365 -18.40 -50.68 5.68
CA PRO A 365 -17.77 -49.49 5.10
C PRO A 365 -18.69 -48.63 4.25
N ALA A 366 -19.57 -49.25 3.44
CA ALA A 366 -20.54 -48.52 2.63
C ALA A 366 -21.53 -47.71 3.47
N ASP A 367 -21.96 -48.24 4.62
CA ASP A 367 -22.89 -47.54 5.52
C ASP A 367 -22.23 -46.35 6.21
N VAL A 368 -20.94 -46.44 6.51
CA VAL A 368 -20.17 -45.31 7.04
C VAL A 368 -20.09 -44.20 5.99
N LEU A 369 -19.75 -44.52 4.73
CA LEU A 369 -19.71 -43.53 3.64
C LEU A 369 -21.09 -42.87 3.41
N ARG A 370 -22.19 -43.63 3.45
CA ARG A 370 -23.56 -43.09 3.35
C ARG A 370 -23.86 -42.06 4.42
N ARG A 371 -23.45 -42.32 5.67
CA ARG A 371 -23.68 -41.42 6.80
C ARG A 371 -22.82 -40.18 6.74
N VAL A 372 -21.55 -40.35 6.33
CA VAL A 372 -20.64 -39.22 6.08
C VAL A 372 -21.19 -38.34 4.96
N HIS A 373 -21.60 -38.93 3.84
CA HIS A 373 -22.22 -38.17 2.74
C HIS A 373 -23.47 -37.42 3.21
N ARG A 374 -24.38 -38.08 3.93
CA ARG A 374 -25.58 -37.43 4.48
C ARG A 374 -25.25 -36.25 5.40
N ALA A 375 -24.19 -36.36 6.19
CA ALA A 375 -23.77 -35.30 7.10
C ALA A 375 -23.16 -34.08 6.40
N LEU A 376 -22.71 -34.24 5.15
CA LEU A 376 -22.03 -33.21 4.35
C LEU A 376 -22.84 -32.78 3.11
N GLU A 377 -23.98 -33.40 2.84
CA GLU A 377 -24.78 -33.23 1.61
C GLU A 377 -25.02 -31.75 1.30
N LYS A 378 -25.49 -30.98 2.30
CA LYS A 378 -25.80 -29.57 2.14
C LYS A 378 -24.54 -28.73 1.85
N GLU A 379 -23.45 -28.99 2.56
CA GLU A 379 -22.19 -28.27 2.40
C GLU A 379 -21.56 -28.55 1.04
N LEU A 380 -21.56 -29.81 0.58
CA LEU A 380 -21.09 -30.21 -0.74
C LEU A 380 -21.95 -29.58 -1.85
N GLU A 381 -23.29 -29.60 -1.71
CA GLU A 381 -24.20 -28.94 -2.66
C GLU A 381 -23.99 -27.42 -2.72
N THR A 382 -23.85 -26.76 -1.57
CA THR A 382 -23.72 -25.29 -1.51
C THR A 382 -22.39 -24.81 -2.06
N THR A 383 -21.33 -25.62 -1.90
CA THR A 383 -19.97 -25.28 -2.34
C THR A 383 -19.64 -25.81 -3.73
N GLU A 384 -20.52 -26.61 -4.33
CA GLU A 384 -20.29 -27.36 -5.57
C GLU A 384 -19.01 -28.23 -5.54
N MET A 385 -18.58 -28.62 -4.33
CA MET A 385 -17.44 -29.51 -4.12
C MET A 385 -17.89 -30.96 -4.07
N TYR A 386 -16.98 -31.85 -4.41
CA TYR A 386 -17.10 -33.27 -4.19
C TYR A 386 -15.93 -33.78 -3.34
N LEU A 387 -16.11 -34.95 -2.75
CA LEU A 387 -15.14 -35.56 -1.86
C LEU A 387 -14.85 -36.98 -2.34
N SER A 388 -13.60 -37.24 -2.73
CA SER A 388 -13.12 -38.58 -3.00
C SER A 388 -12.74 -39.25 -1.68
N LEU A 389 -13.20 -40.48 -1.42
CA LEU A 389 -13.01 -41.12 -0.12
C LEU A 389 -12.82 -42.64 -0.24
N PHE A 390 -11.73 -43.15 0.32
CA PHE A 390 -11.54 -44.57 0.57
C PHE A 390 -11.73 -44.85 2.06
N TYR A 391 -12.56 -45.84 2.40
CA TYR A 391 -12.66 -46.39 3.75
C TYR A 391 -12.53 -47.90 3.74
N GLY A 392 -11.53 -48.42 4.46
CA GLY A 392 -11.25 -49.85 4.58
C GLY A 392 -11.17 -50.31 6.02
N VAL A 393 -11.66 -51.52 6.29
CA VAL A 393 -11.58 -52.19 7.60
C VAL A 393 -10.81 -53.48 7.42
N ILE A 394 -9.65 -53.57 8.05
CA ILE A 394 -8.85 -54.80 8.14
C ILE A 394 -9.44 -55.68 9.23
N GLU A 395 -9.84 -56.89 8.85
CA GLU A 395 -10.35 -57.93 9.74
C GLU A 395 -9.31 -59.07 9.85
N PRO A 396 -8.38 -58.98 10.83
CA PRO A 396 -7.26 -59.91 10.92
C PRO A 396 -7.70 -61.35 11.17
N ASP A 397 -8.69 -61.55 12.04
CA ASP A 397 -9.22 -62.88 12.35
C ASP A 397 -9.88 -63.57 11.14
N ASN A 398 -10.37 -62.76 10.19
CA ASN A 398 -11.04 -63.23 8.98
C ASN A 398 -10.12 -63.23 7.74
N ASN A 399 -8.84 -62.84 7.89
CA ASN A 399 -7.87 -62.70 6.80
C ASN A 399 -8.42 -61.92 5.59
N ARG A 400 -9.13 -60.82 5.84
CA ARG A 400 -9.69 -59.97 4.77
C ARG A 400 -9.66 -58.49 5.11
N ILE A 401 -9.71 -57.68 4.07
CA ILE A 401 -10.07 -56.27 4.14
C ILE A 401 -11.44 -56.10 3.47
N VAL A 402 -12.35 -55.38 4.12
CA VAL A 402 -13.62 -54.93 3.54
C VAL A 402 -13.53 -53.44 3.34
N TYR A 403 -13.89 -52.92 2.18
CA TYR A 403 -13.72 -51.51 1.86
C TYR A 403 -14.83 -50.96 0.99
N ALA A 404 -15.00 -49.65 1.03
CA ALA A 404 -15.78 -48.85 0.08
C ALA A 404 -14.89 -47.72 -0.43
N ASN A 405 -14.93 -47.47 -1.74
CA ASN A 405 -14.11 -46.44 -2.37
C ASN A 405 -15.01 -45.58 -3.28
N ALA A 406 -15.33 -44.39 -2.79
CA ALA A 406 -16.10 -43.37 -3.48
C ALA A 406 -15.16 -42.48 -4.31
N GLY A 407 -14.71 -43.00 -5.44
CA GLY A 407 -13.96 -42.27 -6.46
C GLY A 407 -12.56 -41.81 -6.07
N HIS A 408 -12.02 -42.29 -4.95
CA HIS A 408 -10.64 -42.03 -4.55
C HIS A 408 -9.65 -42.88 -5.38
N PRO A 409 -8.38 -42.45 -5.55
CA PRO A 409 -7.34 -43.27 -6.13
C PRO A 409 -7.29 -44.68 -5.54
N HIS A 410 -6.79 -45.62 -6.34
CA HIS A 410 -6.85 -47.02 -5.97
C HIS A 410 -5.90 -47.33 -4.82
N ALA A 411 -6.40 -48.02 -3.80
CA ALA A 411 -5.55 -48.63 -2.79
C ALA A 411 -4.95 -49.93 -3.34
N TYR A 412 -3.78 -50.31 -2.85
CA TYR A 412 -3.05 -51.49 -3.31
C TYR A 412 -2.61 -52.37 -2.15
N ILE A 413 -2.86 -53.67 -2.26
CA ILE A 413 -2.21 -54.69 -1.43
C ILE A 413 -1.01 -55.23 -2.18
N ILE A 414 0.18 -55.09 -1.59
CA ILE A 414 1.44 -55.63 -2.08
C ILE A 414 1.74 -56.92 -1.34
N ARG A 415 1.73 -58.02 -2.09
CA ARG A 415 1.99 -59.37 -1.58
C ARG A 415 3.48 -59.60 -1.29
N ALA A 416 3.76 -60.72 -0.63
CA ALA A 416 5.12 -61.21 -0.35
C ALA A 416 6.02 -61.31 -1.60
N ASP A 417 5.45 -61.69 -2.73
CA ASP A 417 6.14 -61.87 -4.00
C ASP A 417 6.22 -60.57 -4.85
N GLY A 418 5.72 -59.46 -4.32
CA GLY A 418 5.64 -58.18 -5.03
C GLY A 418 4.41 -58.02 -5.93
N THR A 419 3.54 -59.03 -6.01
CA THR A 419 2.28 -58.94 -6.76
C THR A 419 1.39 -57.86 -6.17
N ARG A 420 0.74 -57.09 -7.05
CA ARG A 420 -0.18 -55.99 -6.69
C ARG A 420 -1.62 -56.46 -6.81
N VAL A 421 -2.41 -56.29 -5.76
CA VAL A 421 -3.86 -56.44 -5.80
C VAL A 421 -4.48 -55.06 -5.65
N ARG A 422 -5.13 -54.59 -6.71
CA ARG A 422 -5.80 -53.29 -6.76
C ARG A 422 -7.16 -53.36 -6.07
N LEU A 423 -7.41 -52.42 -5.18
CA LEU A 423 -8.70 -52.19 -4.53
C LEU A 423 -9.39 -51.03 -5.27
N GLY A 424 -10.19 -51.40 -6.27
CA GLY A 424 -10.85 -50.49 -7.20
C GLY A 424 -11.91 -49.59 -6.56
N ALA A 425 -12.26 -48.47 -7.21
CA ALA A 425 -13.41 -47.66 -6.81
C ALA A 425 -14.70 -48.50 -6.88
N THR A 426 -15.51 -48.46 -5.84
CA THR A 426 -16.84 -49.09 -5.82
C THR A 426 -17.88 -48.15 -6.40
N ASP A 427 -17.70 -46.85 -6.18
CA ASP A 427 -18.68 -45.80 -6.48
C ASP A 427 -17.98 -44.49 -6.89
N PRO A 428 -18.70 -43.52 -7.47
CA PRO A 428 -18.19 -42.17 -7.68
C PRO A 428 -18.01 -41.37 -6.37
N PRO A 429 -17.32 -40.21 -6.41
CA PRO A 429 -17.15 -39.31 -5.27
C PRO A 429 -18.45 -38.87 -4.59
N LEU A 430 -18.36 -38.57 -3.29
CA LEU A 430 -19.43 -37.93 -2.51
C LEU A 430 -19.76 -36.56 -3.11
N GLY A 431 -21.04 -36.20 -3.14
CA GLY A 431 -21.52 -34.97 -3.80
C GLY A 431 -21.83 -35.11 -5.30
N ILE A 432 -21.42 -36.22 -5.95
CA ILE A 432 -21.72 -36.47 -7.37
C ILE A 432 -22.91 -37.44 -7.56
N VAL A 433 -23.01 -38.47 -6.72
CA VAL A 433 -24.04 -39.51 -6.80
C VAL A 433 -25.04 -39.44 -5.64
N PRO A 434 -26.30 -39.89 -5.82
CA PRO A 434 -27.27 -40.02 -4.75
C PRO A 434 -26.79 -40.88 -3.56
N LEU A 435 -27.31 -40.56 -2.37
CA LEU A 435 -26.94 -41.17 -1.09
C LEU A 435 -27.04 -42.71 -1.02
N ASP A 436 -27.86 -43.36 -1.84
CA ASP A 436 -28.18 -44.78 -1.73
C ASP A 436 -27.27 -45.71 -2.55
N GLN A 437 -26.32 -45.16 -3.32
CA GLN A 437 -25.57 -45.96 -4.30
C GLN A 437 -24.32 -46.67 -3.78
N TYR A 438 -23.82 -46.33 -2.58
CA TYR A 438 -22.53 -46.86 -2.12
C TYR A 438 -22.50 -48.38 -1.94
N GLY A 439 -21.54 -49.04 -2.58
CA GLY A 439 -21.24 -50.46 -2.46
C GLY A 439 -20.03 -50.75 -1.58
N GLU A 440 -19.81 -52.03 -1.32
CA GLU A 440 -18.61 -52.53 -0.65
C GLU A 440 -17.99 -53.67 -1.44
N ALA A 441 -16.67 -53.81 -1.29
CA ALA A 441 -15.89 -54.90 -1.85
C ALA A 441 -14.99 -55.50 -0.77
N SER A 442 -14.45 -56.68 -1.03
CA SER A 442 -13.49 -57.31 -0.11
C SER A 442 -12.35 -57.97 -0.85
N ALA A 443 -11.21 -58.05 -0.19
CA ALA A 443 -10.02 -58.73 -0.69
C ALA A 443 -9.35 -59.54 0.44
N GLU A 444 -8.65 -60.60 0.05
CA GLU A 444 -7.84 -61.39 0.99
C GLU A 444 -6.70 -60.54 1.57
N TRP A 445 -6.59 -60.53 2.89
CA TRP A 445 -5.54 -59.85 3.64
C TRP A 445 -4.74 -60.87 4.46
N ARG A 446 -3.42 -60.93 4.27
CA ARG A 446 -2.52 -61.84 4.97
C ARG A 446 -1.67 -61.05 5.96
N PRO A 447 -1.99 -61.14 7.27
CA PRO A 447 -1.21 -60.49 8.32
C PRO A 447 0.29 -60.80 8.19
N SER A 448 1.14 -59.80 8.44
CA SER A 448 2.61 -59.92 8.44
C SER A 448 3.29 -60.28 7.13
N GLN A 449 2.54 -60.36 6.02
CA GLN A 449 3.10 -60.55 4.68
C GLN A 449 2.74 -59.41 3.73
N ASP A 450 1.51 -58.91 3.87
CA ASP A 450 0.96 -57.91 2.98
C ASP A 450 1.26 -56.49 3.47
N LEU A 451 1.48 -55.60 2.50
CA LEU A 451 1.58 -54.16 2.70
C LEU A 451 0.40 -53.50 2.00
N LEU A 452 -0.42 -52.75 2.74
CA LEU A 452 -1.48 -51.91 2.19
C LEU A 452 -0.92 -50.52 1.93
N CYS A 453 -1.14 -50.01 0.72
CA CYS A 453 -0.73 -48.68 0.29
C CYS A 453 -1.97 -47.88 -0.12
N LEU A 454 -2.13 -46.70 0.47
CA LEU A 454 -3.10 -45.70 0.06
C LEU A 454 -2.38 -44.37 -0.18
N PHE A 455 -2.83 -43.62 -1.17
CA PHE A 455 -2.27 -42.32 -1.53
C PHE A 455 -3.30 -41.48 -2.29
N THR A 456 -3.09 -40.17 -2.28
CA THR A 456 -3.86 -39.21 -3.10
C THR A 456 -3.21 -39.00 -4.46
N ASP A 457 -3.98 -38.49 -5.42
CA ASP A 457 -3.57 -38.29 -6.80
C ASP A 457 -2.44 -37.27 -6.93
N GLY A 458 -2.42 -36.22 -6.11
CA GLY A 458 -1.29 -35.28 -6.08
C GLY A 458 0.05 -35.95 -5.78
N LEU A 459 0.07 -37.10 -5.08
CA LEU A 459 1.29 -37.89 -4.92
C LEU A 459 1.62 -38.71 -6.16
N SER A 460 0.66 -39.41 -6.78
CA SER A 460 0.90 -40.23 -7.97
C SER A 460 1.23 -39.38 -9.20
N ASP A 461 0.58 -38.24 -9.37
CA ASP A 461 0.75 -37.34 -10.52
C ASP A 461 2.09 -36.62 -10.48
N ALA A 462 2.67 -36.44 -9.29
CA ALA A 462 4.03 -35.93 -9.15
C ALA A 462 5.12 -36.94 -9.59
N PHE A 463 4.79 -38.21 -9.84
CA PHE A 463 5.71 -39.19 -10.41
C PHE A 463 5.71 -39.16 -11.95
N VAL A 464 6.89 -39.17 -12.54
CA VAL A 464 7.05 -39.39 -13.98
C VAL A 464 6.71 -40.85 -14.28
N GLY A 465 5.59 -41.07 -14.98
CA GLY A 465 4.98 -42.39 -15.16
C GLY A 465 3.74 -42.64 -14.30
N GLY A 466 3.33 -41.64 -13.49
CA GLY A 466 2.08 -41.65 -12.72
C GLY A 466 2.06 -42.72 -11.63
N GLU A 467 0.85 -43.20 -11.35
CA GLU A 467 0.55 -44.24 -10.36
C GLU A 467 1.45 -45.48 -10.50
N GLU A 468 1.68 -45.98 -11.72
CA GLU A 468 2.45 -47.19 -11.95
C GLU A 468 3.91 -47.06 -11.47
N ALA A 469 4.52 -45.89 -11.70
CA ALA A 469 5.89 -45.61 -11.27
C ALA A 469 6.01 -45.42 -9.75
N LEU A 470 4.99 -44.82 -9.11
CA LEU A 470 4.90 -44.77 -7.66
C LEU A 470 4.84 -46.18 -7.07
N MET A 471 4.01 -47.06 -7.65
CA MET A 471 3.88 -48.45 -7.20
C MET A 471 5.16 -49.27 -7.43
N ASP A 472 5.86 -49.08 -8.54
CA ASP A 472 7.17 -49.69 -8.80
C ASP A 472 8.18 -49.34 -7.69
N GLU A 473 8.24 -48.07 -7.32
CA GLU A 473 9.14 -47.58 -6.26
C GLU A 473 8.77 -48.20 -4.90
N ILE A 474 7.49 -48.26 -4.55
CA ILE A 474 7.03 -48.88 -3.29
C ILE A 474 7.35 -50.38 -3.26
N VAL A 475 7.06 -51.13 -4.33
CA VAL A 475 7.34 -52.57 -4.41
C VAL A 475 8.83 -52.86 -4.23
N SER A 476 9.70 -52.03 -4.84
CA SER A 476 11.16 -52.19 -4.72
C SER A 476 11.69 -52.07 -3.28
N MET A 477 10.92 -51.44 -2.39
CA MET A 477 11.28 -51.20 -1.00
C MET A 477 10.34 -51.90 0.00
N ARG A 478 9.48 -52.82 -0.44
CA ARG A 478 8.43 -53.43 0.40
C ARG A 478 8.94 -53.96 1.75
N ASP A 479 10.16 -54.48 1.81
CA ASP A 479 10.76 -55.05 3.03
C ASP A 479 11.51 -54.02 3.90
N ARG A 480 11.48 -52.74 3.53
CA ARG A 480 12.04 -51.64 4.33
C ARG A 480 11.05 -51.19 5.41
N PRO A 481 11.51 -50.47 6.46
CA PRO A 481 10.61 -49.78 7.39
C PRO A 481 9.68 -48.82 6.64
N LEU A 482 8.41 -48.74 7.01
CA LEU A 482 7.41 -47.93 6.28
C LEU A 482 7.83 -46.46 6.17
N ARG A 483 8.43 -45.92 7.23
CA ARG A 483 9.01 -44.58 7.24
C ARG A 483 10.08 -44.35 6.18
N ALA A 484 10.90 -45.35 5.89
CA ALA A 484 11.88 -45.23 4.81
C ALA A 484 11.21 -45.21 3.44
N ILE A 485 10.09 -45.93 3.26
CA ILE A 485 9.29 -45.93 2.04
C ILE A 485 8.63 -44.56 1.84
N ILE A 486 7.90 -44.05 2.85
CA ILE A 486 7.27 -42.72 2.82
C ILE A 486 8.30 -41.62 2.56
N ASP A 487 9.42 -41.62 3.29
CA ASP A 487 10.47 -40.63 3.07
C ASP A 487 11.02 -40.67 1.64
N ARG A 488 11.12 -41.86 1.05
CA ARG A 488 11.65 -42.00 -0.30
C ARG A 488 10.66 -41.49 -1.35
N ILE A 489 9.38 -41.87 -1.29
CA ILE A 489 8.37 -41.43 -2.28
C ILE A 489 8.16 -39.91 -2.23
N PHE A 490 8.14 -39.30 -1.04
CA PHE A 490 8.02 -37.84 -0.90
C PHE A 490 9.28 -37.09 -1.35
N ARG A 491 10.49 -37.65 -1.10
CA ARG A 491 11.73 -37.06 -1.62
C ARG A 491 11.83 -37.15 -3.14
N ALA A 492 11.28 -38.20 -3.75
CA ALA A 492 11.28 -38.37 -5.20
C ALA A 492 10.41 -37.30 -5.89
N THR A 493 9.27 -36.93 -5.29
CA THR A 493 8.37 -35.89 -5.81
C THR A 493 8.89 -34.48 -5.50
N ALA A 494 9.43 -34.23 -4.31
CA ALA A 494 9.94 -32.90 -3.90
C ALA A 494 11.06 -32.37 -4.81
N LYS A 495 11.95 -33.24 -5.32
CA LYS A 495 13.05 -32.82 -6.22
C LYS A 495 12.57 -32.29 -7.58
N ARG A 496 11.32 -32.50 -7.95
CA ARG A 496 10.77 -32.18 -9.27
C ARG A 496 9.82 -30.99 -9.27
N LEU A 497 9.29 -30.62 -8.11
CA LEU A 497 8.37 -29.50 -7.98
C LEU A 497 9.15 -28.17 -8.06
N THR A 498 8.97 -27.44 -9.16
CA THR A 498 9.48 -26.07 -9.31
C THR A 498 8.35 -25.08 -9.00
N GLY A 499 8.20 -24.72 -7.72
CA GLY A 499 7.14 -23.81 -7.24
C GLY A 499 6.14 -24.50 -6.31
N ILE A 500 4.95 -23.90 -6.19
CA ILE A 500 3.84 -24.44 -5.40
C ILE A 500 3.31 -25.70 -6.11
N PRO A 501 3.15 -26.84 -5.42
CA PRO A 501 2.54 -28.04 -6.00
C PRO A 501 1.14 -27.75 -6.56
N SER A 502 0.72 -28.50 -7.57
CA SER A 502 -0.64 -28.37 -8.13
C SER A 502 -1.71 -28.96 -7.21
N ASP A 503 -1.33 -29.87 -6.33
CA ASP A 503 -2.26 -30.59 -5.45
C ASP A 503 -1.56 -31.13 -4.19
N ASP A 504 -2.36 -31.44 -3.19
CA ASP A 504 -1.92 -32.01 -1.92
C ASP A 504 -1.35 -33.42 -2.11
N ARG A 505 -0.48 -33.83 -1.17
CA ARG A 505 0.19 -35.13 -1.27
C ARG A 505 0.05 -35.89 0.02
N THR A 506 -0.71 -36.98 -0.04
CA THR A 506 -0.93 -37.86 1.09
C THR A 506 -0.57 -39.29 0.77
N ALA A 507 0.04 -39.99 1.73
CA ALA A 507 0.22 -41.43 1.72
C ALA A 507 -0.05 -42.01 3.10
N LEU A 508 -0.65 -43.20 3.12
CA LEU A 508 -0.87 -44.03 4.31
C LEU A 508 -0.44 -45.46 3.98
N LEU A 509 0.55 -45.96 4.70
CA LEU A 509 1.08 -47.32 4.55
C LEU A 509 0.80 -48.12 5.81
N VAL A 510 0.37 -49.38 5.63
CA VAL A 510 0.07 -50.28 6.76
C VAL A 510 0.60 -51.68 6.48
N ARG A 511 1.28 -52.23 7.47
CA ARG A 511 1.76 -53.61 7.57
C ARG A 511 1.46 -54.10 8.99
N ARG A 512 1.29 -55.41 9.19
CA ARG A 512 0.98 -55.96 10.52
C ARG A 512 2.10 -56.78 11.09
#